data_AF-A0A844XZE7-F1
#
_entry.id   AF-A0A844XZE7-F1
#
_cell.length_a   1.000
_cell.length_b   1.000
_cell.length_c   1.000
_cell.angle_alpha   90.00
_cell.angle_beta   90.00
_cell.angle_gamma   90.00
#
_symmetry.space_group_name_H-M   'P 1'
#
loop_
_entity.id
_entity.type
_entity.pdbx_description
1 polymer ?
#
loop_
_entity_poly.entity_id
_entity_poly.type
_entity_poly.pdbx_seq_one_letter_code
_entity_poly.pdbx_strand_id
1 'polypeptide(L)'
;MTRASLKKWRLAVPVFIFLSFQSIAAENLGLPALAAPKSFESALFNLPALLTVLAYSALPLRKWTNHGYHKEIKGNIRKIIFEIIGEPDDGKTPESKIMNIFYRQIDRDKTLEVKSEIIMSNGFIWTSLADLSVISIIFSLFSFFTYYFGIFDSGQIYILFATIGIASLLLQSVVTKKHVKLSTEQLEYMRDYRSAEIKADFEKARR
;
A
#
# COMPACT_ATOMS: atom_id res chain seq x y z
N MET A 1 10.69 -11.73 -0.90
CA MET A 1 10.97 -10.44 -1.59
C MET A 1 11.75 -9.54 -0.65
N THR A 2 12.88 -8.99 -1.08
CA THR A 2 13.74 -8.16 -0.22
C THR A 2 13.17 -6.75 -0.01
N ARG A 3 13.53 -6.10 1.12
CA ARG A 3 13.13 -4.71 1.43
C ARG A 3 13.56 -3.73 0.33
N ALA A 4 14.73 -3.93 -0.28
CA ALA A 4 15.24 -3.07 -1.35
C ALA A 4 14.41 -3.22 -2.64
N SER A 5 14.06 -4.46 -3.02
CA SER A 5 13.20 -4.73 -4.17
C SER A 5 11.81 -4.11 -3.96
N LEU A 6 11.23 -4.25 -2.77
CA LEU A 6 9.93 -3.68 -2.42
C LEU A 6 9.89 -2.15 -2.61
N LYS A 7 10.93 -1.42 -2.21
CA LYS A 7 11.00 0.04 -2.39
C LYS A 7 10.97 0.43 -3.86
N LYS A 8 11.72 -0.28 -4.71
CA LYS A 8 11.74 -0.02 -6.16
C LYS A 8 10.37 -0.27 -6.79
N TRP A 9 9.75 -1.41 -6.46
CA TRP A 9 8.43 -1.75 -6.99
C TRP A 9 7.33 -0.80 -6.53
N ARG A 10 7.35 -0.34 -5.27
CA ARG A 10 6.39 0.65 -4.77
C ARG A 10 6.46 2.03 -5.43
N LEU A 11 7.58 2.34 -6.09
CA LEU A 11 7.75 3.53 -6.91
C LEU A 11 7.32 3.26 -8.36
N ALA A 12 7.69 2.11 -8.92
CA ALA A 12 7.41 1.77 -10.31
C ALA A 12 5.92 1.45 -10.60
N VAL A 13 5.22 0.78 -9.68
CA VAL A 13 3.82 0.38 -9.87
C VAL A 13 2.87 1.55 -10.13
N PRO A 14 2.81 2.61 -9.31
CA PRO A 14 1.88 3.70 -9.56
C PRO A 14 2.16 4.42 -10.89
N VAL A 15 3.44 4.54 -11.27
CA VAL A 15 3.84 5.08 -12.58
C VAL A 15 3.26 4.21 -13.70
N PHE A 16 3.45 2.90 -13.60
CA PHE A 16 2.96 1.95 -14.61
C PHE A 16 1.43 1.97 -14.72
N ILE A 17 0.71 1.97 -13.59
CA ILE A 17 -0.76 2.07 -13.56
C ILE A 17 -1.21 3.37 -14.25
N PHE A 18 -0.60 4.49 -13.88
CA PHE A 18 -0.95 5.79 -14.44
C PHE A 18 -0.75 5.85 -15.95
N LEU A 19 0.41 5.42 -16.45
CA LEU A 19 0.70 5.40 -17.89
C LEU A 19 -0.24 4.46 -18.66
N SER A 20 -0.60 3.34 -18.07
CA SER A 20 -1.57 2.40 -18.65
C SER A 20 -2.95 3.06 -18.77
N PHE A 21 -3.41 3.72 -17.70
CA PHE A 21 -4.71 4.41 -17.66
C PHE A 21 -4.74 5.59 -18.62
N GLN A 22 -3.66 6.36 -18.68
CA GLN A 22 -3.49 7.45 -19.63
C GLN A 22 -3.59 6.96 -21.06
N SER A 23 -2.96 5.82 -21.40
CA SER A 23 -3.03 5.25 -22.74
C SER A 23 -4.44 4.84 -23.12
N ILE A 24 -5.12 4.13 -22.21
CA ILE A 24 -6.52 3.71 -22.40
C ILE A 24 -7.41 4.95 -22.60
N ALA A 25 -7.26 5.97 -21.77
CA ALA A 25 -8.04 7.20 -21.89
C ALA A 25 -7.73 7.93 -23.21
N ALA A 26 -6.45 8.11 -23.55
CA ALA A 26 -6.02 8.83 -24.74
C ALA A 26 -6.52 8.19 -26.04
N GLU A 27 -6.47 6.85 -26.14
CA GLU A 27 -6.98 6.12 -27.31
C GLU A 27 -8.49 6.28 -27.47
N ASN A 28 -9.25 6.17 -26.37
CA ASN A 28 -10.70 6.28 -26.41
C ASN A 28 -11.20 7.73 -26.59
N LEU A 29 -10.41 8.72 -26.18
CA LEU A 29 -10.71 10.13 -26.37
C LEU A 29 -10.27 10.67 -27.75
N GLY A 30 -9.61 9.85 -28.58
CA GLY A 30 -9.07 10.29 -29.87
C GLY A 30 -7.88 11.25 -29.72
N LEU A 31 -7.14 11.16 -28.61
CA LEU A 31 -5.97 12.01 -28.30
C LEU A 31 -4.67 11.18 -28.31
N PRO A 32 -4.28 10.55 -29.43
CA PRO A 32 -3.13 9.64 -29.47
C PRO A 32 -1.80 10.32 -29.12
N ALA A 33 -1.70 11.64 -29.28
CA ALA A 33 -0.55 12.43 -28.85
C ALA A 33 -0.34 12.41 -27.31
N LEU A 34 -1.39 12.11 -26.54
CA LEU A 34 -1.34 11.98 -25.09
C LEU A 34 -1.20 10.53 -24.63
N ALA A 35 -1.16 9.54 -25.53
CA ALA A 35 -0.94 8.14 -25.14
C ALA A 35 0.44 7.94 -24.50
N ALA A 36 0.65 6.81 -23.81
CA ALA A 36 1.95 6.55 -23.20
C ALA A 36 3.07 6.60 -24.24
N PRO A 37 4.21 7.19 -23.86
CA PRO A 37 5.36 7.31 -24.76
C PRO A 37 5.85 5.92 -25.18
N LYS A 38 6.02 5.71 -26.50
CA LYS A 38 6.56 4.46 -27.07
C LYS A 38 8.09 4.39 -26.95
N SER A 39 8.75 5.53 -26.73
CA SER A 39 10.20 5.66 -26.55
C SER A 39 10.54 6.64 -25.42
N PHE A 40 11.75 6.54 -24.86
CA PHE A 40 12.21 7.47 -23.82
C PHE A 40 12.24 8.93 -24.29
N GLU A 41 12.59 9.17 -25.56
CA GLU A 41 12.55 10.51 -26.16
C GLU A 41 11.12 11.07 -26.23
N SER A 42 10.14 10.24 -26.59
CA SER A 42 8.72 10.63 -26.57
C SER A 42 8.18 10.86 -25.15
N ALA A 43 8.82 10.28 -24.12
CA ALA A 43 8.43 10.48 -22.73
C ALA A 43 8.72 11.90 -22.23
N LEU A 44 9.78 12.53 -22.76
CA LEU A 44 10.11 13.94 -22.47
C LEU A 44 9.06 14.90 -23.06
N PHE A 45 8.37 14.52 -24.14
CA PHE A 45 7.26 15.31 -24.70
C PHE A 45 5.97 15.19 -23.89
N ASN A 46 5.84 14.16 -23.05
CA ASN A 46 4.69 13.96 -22.16
C ASN A 46 4.97 14.50 -20.74
N LEU A 47 5.68 15.64 -20.68
CA LEU A 47 6.03 16.35 -19.44
C LEU A 47 4.85 16.53 -18.47
N PRO A 48 3.62 16.91 -18.90
CA PRO A 48 2.47 17.02 -18.00
C PRO A 48 2.11 15.69 -17.32
N ALA A 49 2.16 14.58 -18.04
CA ALA A 49 1.92 13.25 -17.49
C ALA A 49 3.01 12.86 -16.47
N LEU A 50 4.27 13.13 -16.81
CA LEU A 50 5.41 12.84 -15.95
C LEU A 50 5.34 13.66 -14.64
N LEU A 51 4.97 14.95 -14.74
CA LEU A 51 4.71 15.82 -13.59
C LEU A 51 3.54 15.32 -12.74
N THR A 52 2.48 14.80 -13.36
CA THR A 52 1.31 14.27 -12.64
C THR A 52 1.67 13.00 -11.86
N VAL A 53 2.48 12.11 -12.44
CA VAL A 53 2.99 10.92 -11.76
C VAL A 53 3.94 11.28 -10.62
N LEU A 54 4.80 12.27 -10.82
CA LEU A 54 5.70 12.78 -9.77
C LEU A 54 4.91 13.45 -8.64
N ALA A 55 3.91 14.27 -8.96
CA ALA A 55 3.01 14.87 -8.00
C ALA A 55 2.26 13.81 -7.20
N TYR A 56 1.69 12.79 -7.87
CA TYR A 56 1.07 11.64 -7.20
C TYR A 56 2.04 10.95 -6.23
N SER A 57 3.27 10.69 -6.67
CA SER A 57 4.29 10.02 -5.87
C SER A 57 4.76 10.85 -4.66
N ALA A 58 4.68 12.18 -4.76
CA ALA A 58 4.99 13.11 -3.67
C ALA A 58 3.82 13.28 -2.69
N LEU A 59 2.57 13.17 -3.16
CA LEU A 59 1.39 13.37 -2.34
C LEU A 59 1.10 12.16 -1.43
N PRO A 60 0.62 12.37 -0.19
CA PRO A 60 0.31 11.29 0.73
C PRO A 60 -1.04 10.59 0.43
N LEU A 61 -1.52 10.59 -0.82
CA LEU A 61 -2.84 10.06 -1.19
C LEU A 61 -2.98 8.58 -0.81
N ARG A 62 -1.92 7.79 -1.04
CA ARG A 62 -1.84 6.39 -0.62
C ARG A 62 -1.98 6.22 0.90
N LYS A 63 -1.54 7.20 1.71
CA LYS A 63 -1.65 7.11 3.17
C LYS A 63 -3.09 7.21 3.63
N TRP A 64 -3.94 7.97 2.92
CA TRP A 64 -5.34 8.13 3.28
C TRP A 64 -6.13 6.83 3.13
N THR A 65 -5.98 6.15 1.99
CA THR A 65 -6.64 4.86 1.75
C THR A 65 -6.11 3.74 2.65
N ASN A 66 -4.86 3.84 3.10
CA ASN A 66 -4.23 2.82 3.95
C ASN A 66 -4.30 3.10 5.46
N HIS A 67 -4.77 4.27 5.90
CA HIS A 67 -4.67 4.66 7.30
C HIS A 67 -5.41 3.71 8.24
N GLY A 68 -6.67 3.38 7.93
CA GLY A 68 -7.51 2.50 8.75
C GLY A 68 -6.89 1.11 8.91
N TYR A 69 -6.41 0.54 7.82
CA TYR A 69 -5.78 -0.79 7.82
C TYR A 69 -4.42 -0.79 8.53
N HIS A 70 -3.61 0.28 8.41
CA HIS A 70 -2.38 0.41 9.20
C HIS A 70 -2.67 0.42 10.69
N LYS A 71 -3.73 1.13 11.12
CA LYS A 71 -4.17 1.17 12.51
C LYS A 71 -4.61 -0.21 13.00
N GLU A 72 -5.34 -0.96 12.17
CA GLU A 72 -5.77 -2.33 12.47
C GLU A 72 -4.58 -3.27 12.68
N ILE A 73 -3.62 -3.28 11.75
CA ILE A 73 -2.43 -4.16 11.82
C ILE A 73 -1.59 -3.84 13.06
N LYS A 74 -1.32 -2.56 13.31
CA LYS A 74 -0.50 -2.15 14.46
C LYS A 74 -1.21 -2.37 15.78
N GLY A 75 -2.52 -2.15 15.83
CA GLY A 75 -3.37 -2.47 16.98
C GLY A 75 -3.32 -3.96 17.32
N ASN A 76 -3.39 -4.83 16.30
CA ASN A 76 -3.27 -6.28 16.48
C ASN A 76 -1.89 -6.67 17.03
N ILE A 77 -0.81 -6.15 16.45
CA ILE A 77 0.57 -6.40 16.93
C ILE A 77 0.70 -5.94 18.38
N ARG A 78 0.24 -4.73 18.70
CA ARG A 78 0.30 -4.18 20.06
C ARG A 78 -0.42 -5.08 21.06
N LYS A 79 -1.67 -5.42 20.76
CA LYS A 79 -2.48 -6.30 21.59
C LYS A 79 -1.73 -7.60 21.92
N ILE A 80 -1.22 -8.29 20.90
CA ILE A 80 -0.57 -9.59 21.09
C ILE A 80 0.79 -9.44 21.81
N ILE A 81 1.55 -8.36 21.59
CA ILE A 81 2.78 -8.12 22.35
C ILE A 81 2.51 -7.95 23.85
N PHE A 82 1.46 -7.20 24.23
CA PHE A 82 1.05 -7.10 25.63
C PHE A 82 0.57 -8.44 26.20
N GLU A 83 -0.16 -9.25 25.42
CA GLU A 83 -0.53 -10.62 25.80
C GLU A 83 0.70 -11.51 26.05
N ILE A 84 1.75 -11.40 25.22
CA ILE A 84 3.01 -12.15 25.39
C ILE A 84 3.73 -11.72 26.67
N ILE A 85 3.72 -10.43 26.98
CA ILE A 85 4.37 -9.88 28.18
C ILE A 85 3.58 -10.29 29.43
N GLY A 86 2.27 -10.46 29.32
CA GLY A 86 1.38 -10.75 30.44
C GLY A 86 0.96 -9.49 31.22
N GLU A 87 1.04 -8.33 30.58
CA GLU A 87 0.60 -7.04 31.13
C GLU A 87 -0.62 -6.51 30.35
N PRO A 88 -1.55 -5.80 31.00
CA PRO A 88 -2.62 -5.12 30.29
C PRO A 88 -2.05 -3.99 29.42
N ASP A 89 -2.66 -3.75 28.27
CA ASP A 89 -2.29 -2.61 27.42
C ASP A 89 -2.56 -1.30 28.17
N ASP A 90 -1.49 -0.60 28.51
CA ASP A 90 -1.52 0.62 29.31
C ASP A 90 -2.02 1.86 28.54
N GLY A 91 -2.12 1.78 27.20
CA GLY A 91 -2.37 2.90 26.30
C GLY A 91 -1.31 4.02 26.34
N LYS A 92 -0.32 3.94 27.23
CA LYS A 92 0.71 4.96 27.48
C LYS A 92 2.01 4.65 26.73
N THR A 93 2.33 3.36 26.60
CA THR A 93 3.53 2.92 25.89
C THR A 93 3.42 3.36 24.43
N PRO A 94 4.38 4.13 23.88
CA PRO A 94 4.30 4.59 22.50
C PRO A 94 4.27 3.42 21.50
N GLU A 95 3.39 3.51 20.50
CA GLU A 95 3.29 2.50 19.44
C GLU A 95 4.64 2.25 18.74
N SER A 96 5.46 3.29 18.57
CA SER A 96 6.80 3.17 18.00
C SER A 96 7.73 2.25 18.82
N LYS A 97 7.63 2.28 20.16
CA LYS A 97 8.40 1.37 21.03
C LYS A 97 7.98 -0.08 20.80
N ILE A 98 6.67 -0.34 20.74
CA ILE A 98 6.12 -1.68 20.47
C ILE A 98 6.58 -2.19 19.10
N MET A 99 6.49 -1.36 18.06
CA MET A 99 6.96 -1.72 16.71
C MET A 99 8.46 -2.02 16.69
N ASN A 100 9.28 -1.26 17.43
CA ASN A 100 10.71 -1.50 17.53
C ASN A 100 11.03 -2.86 18.18
N ILE A 101 10.29 -3.26 19.22
CA ILE A 101 10.44 -4.58 19.85
C ILE A 101 10.06 -5.67 18.86
N PHE A 102 8.92 -5.52 18.18
CA PHE A 102 8.45 -6.47 17.17
C PHE A 102 9.47 -6.67 16.04
N TYR A 103 9.94 -5.59 15.40
CA TYR A 103 10.90 -5.69 14.31
C TYR A 103 12.26 -6.23 14.76
N ARG A 104 12.69 -5.93 16.00
CA ARG A 104 13.91 -6.49 16.56
C ARG A 104 13.84 -8.02 16.69
N GLN A 105 12.69 -8.59 17.01
CA GLN A 105 12.55 -10.05 17.03
C GLN A 105 12.63 -10.64 15.63
N ILE A 106 12.03 -9.98 14.64
CA ILE A 106 12.12 -10.41 13.24
C ILE A 106 13.57 -10.42 12.77
N ASP A 107 14.33 -9.36 13.07
CA ASP A 107 15.71 -9.23 12.61
C ASP A 107 16.68 -10.21 13.32
N ARG A 108 16.29 -10.82 14.44
CA ARG A 108 17.10 -11.79 15.21
C ARG A 108 16.85 -13.25 14.85
N ASP A 109 15.82 -13.56 14.09
CA ASP A 109 15.39 -14.93 13.81
C ASP A 109 15.09 -15.14 12.32
N LYS A 110 15.79 -16.11 11.72
CA LYS A 110 15.67 -16.40 10.27
C LYS A 110 14.27 -16.87 9.87
N THR A 111 13.58 -17.61 10.74
CA THR A 111 12.22 -18.10 10.46
C THR A 111 11.23 -16.92 10.42
N LEU A 112 11.36 -16.00 11.36
CA LEU A 112 10.58 -14.77 11.40
C LEU A 112 10.90 -13.84 10.23
N GLU A 113 12.16 -13.78 9.79
CA GLU A 113 12.59 -13.04 8.60
C GLU A 113 11.90 -13.59 7.34
N VAL A 114 11.91 -14.90 7.13
CA VAL A 114 11.22 -15.55 5.99
C VAL A 114 9.71 -15.28 6.02
N LYS A 115 9.06 -15.39 7.21
CA LYS A 115 7.65 -15.02 7.38
C LYS A 115 7.41 -13.54 7.06
N SER A 116 8.33 -12.66 7.44
CA SER A 116 8.28 -11.22 7.13
C SER A 116 8.31 -10.97 5.63
N GLU A 117 9.04 -11.76 4.85
CA GLU A 117 9.03 -11.63 3.38
C GLU A 117 7.67 -11.91 2.74
N ILE A 118 6.93 -12.88 3.27
CA ILE A 118 5.57 -13.21 2.83
C ILE A 118 4.63 -12.05 3.17
N ILE A 119 4.73 -11.53 4.40
CA ILE A 119 3.97 -10.36 4.86
C ILE A 119 4.29 -9.12 4.01
N MET A 120 5.56 -8.89 3.67
CA MET A 120 5.99 -7.79 2.80
C MET A 120 5.43 -7.94 1.39
N SER A 121 5.37 -9.16 0.85
CA SER A 121 4.80 -9.44 -0.47
C SER A 121 3.28 -9.19 -0.48
N ASN A 122 2.57 -9.59 0.57
CA ASN A 122 1.15 -9.23 0.73
C ASN A 122 0.98 -7.71 0.89
N GLY A 123 1.87 -7.06 1.64
CA GLY A 123 1.91 -5.61 1.83
C GLY A 123 2.23 -4.84 0.55
N PHE A 124 2.85 -5.47 -0.46
CA PHE A 124 3.05 -4.89 -1.79
C PHE A 124 1.76 -4.91 -2.61
N ILE A 125 1.09 -6.07 -2.67
CA ILE A 125 -0.22 -6.21 -3.33
C ILE A 125 -1.19 -5.20 -2.73
N TRP A 126 -1.24 -5.13 -1.39
CA TRP A 126 -2.07 -4.20 -0.66
C TRP A 126 -1.83 -2.74 -1.05
N THR A 127 -0.56 -2.28 -1.08
CA THR A 127 -0.24 -0.92 -1.50
C THR A 127 -0.51 -0.67 -2.99
N SER A 128 -0.38 -1.70 -3.83
CA SER A 128 -0.66 -1.59 -5.26
C SER A 128 -2.15 -1.44 -5.55
N LEU A 129 -3.02 -2.11 -4.78
CA LEU A 129 -4.47 -1.92 -4.83
C LEU A 129 -4.89 -0.53 -4.35
N ALA A 130 -4.18 0.01 -3.35
CA ALA A 130 -4.37 1.39 -2.93
C ALA A 130 -3.97 2.38 -4.04
N ASP A 131 -2.89 2.09 -4.78
CA ASP A 131 -2.50 2.92 -5.93
C ASP A 131 -3.52 2.85 -7.05
N LEU A 132 -3.94 1.62 -7.39
CA LEU A 132 -4.93 1.35 -8.42
C LEU A 132 -6.24 2.06 -8.11
N SER A 133 -6.74 2.00 -6.87
CA SER A 133 -7.98 2.68 -6.48
C SER A 133 -7.88 4.20 -6.64
N VAL A 134 -6.84 4.83 -6.11
CA VAL A 134 -6.68 6.29 -6.19
C VAL A 134 -6.52 6.76 -7.64
N ILE A 135 -5.66 6.12 -8.42
CA ILE A 135 -5.45 6.50 -9.82
C ILE A 135 -6.75 6.30 -10.62
N SER A 136 -7.47 5.21 -10.38
CA SER A 136 -8.76 4.96 -11.01
C SER A 136 -9.79 6.04 -10.68
N ILE A 137 -9.86 6.49 -9.42
CA ILE A 137 -10.76 7.58 -9.03
C ILE A 137 -10.40 8.88 -9.75
N ILE A 138 -9.11 9.22 -9.86
CA ILE A 138 -8.65 10.42 -10.58
C ILE A 138 -9.08 10.39 -12.04
N PHE A 139 -8.81 9.28 -12.74
CA PHE A 139 -9.18 9.13 -14.15
C PHE A 139 -10.70 9.05 -14.36
N SER A 140 -11.41 8.41 -13.43
CA SER A 140 -12.88 8.35 -13.45
C SER A 140 -13.47 9.75 -13.31
N LEU A 141 -13.00 10.55 -12.35
CA LEU A 141 -13.45 11.94 -12.18
C LEU A 141 -13.16 12.80 -13.41
N PHE A 142 -11.95 12.69 -13.98
CA PHE A 142 -11.61 13.40 -15.21
C PHE A 142 -12.53 13.02 -16.38
N SER A 143 -12.79 11.72 -16.54
CA SER A 143 -13.71 11.21 -17.58
C SER A 143 -15.14 11.68 -17.32
N PHE A 144 -15.60 11.65 -16.07
CA PHE A 144 -16.92 12.17 -15.71
C PHE A 144 -17.08 13.65 -16.09
N PHE A 145 -16.10 14.51 -15.77
CA PHE A 145 -16.18 15.93 -16.12
C PHE A 145 -16.18 16.17 -17.62
N THR A 146 -15.32 15.49 -18.37
CA THR A 146 -15.27 15.63 -19.83
C THR A 146 -16.56 15.19 -20.51
N TYR A 147 -17.20 14.12 -20.00
CA TYR A 147 -18.52 13.68 -20.43
C TYR A 147 -19.61 14.67 -20.05
N TYR A 148 -19.64 15.12 -18.79
CA TYR A 148 -20.66 16.03 -18.25
C TYR A 148 -20.70 17.38 -18.98
N PHE A 149 -19.53 17.93 -19.33
CA PHE A 149 -19.42 19.17 -20.09
C PHE A 149 -19.51 18.98 -21.61
N GLY A 150 -19.70 17.75 -22.10
CA GLY A 150 -19.82 17.45 -23.53
C GLY A 150 -18.52 17.71 -24.33
N ILE A 151 -17.36 17.67 -23.67
CA ILE A 151 -16.06 17.86 -24.32
C ILE A 151 -15.69 16.60 -25.13
N PHE A 152 -15.91 15.42 -24.53
CA PHE A 152 -15.64 14.12 -25.13
C PHE A 152 -16.74 13.12 -24.74
N ASP A 153 -17.01 12.13 -25.60
CA ASP A 153 -17.91 11.01 -25.26
C ASP A 153 -17.17 9.98 -24.39
N SER A 154 -16.89 10.34 -23.15
CA SER A 154 -16.05 9.57 -22.22
C SER A 154 -16.84 8.75 -21.20
N GLY A 155 -18.15 8.55 -21.43
CA GLY A 155 -19.05 7.85 -20.50
C GLY A 155 -18.61 6.42 -20.19
N GLN A 156 -18.20 5.66 -21.22
CA GLN A 156 -17.71 4.28 -21.03
C GLN A 156 -16.41 4.23 -20.22
N ILE A 157 -15.51 5.19 -20.44
CA ILE A 157 -14.22 5.28 -19.75
C ILE A 157 -14.40 5.69 -18.29
N TYR A 158 -15.34 6.60 -18.02
CA TYR A 158 -15.77 6.91 -16.66
C TYR A 158 -16.21 5.65 -15.90
N ILE A 159 -17.11 4.85 -16.50
CA ILE A 159 -17.64 3.62 -15.88
C ILE A 159 -16.51 2.62 -15.66
N LEU A 160 -15.66 2.38 -16.66
CA LEU A 160 -14.54 1.44 -16.56
C LEU A 160 -13.64 1.78 -15.36
N PHE A 161 -13.17 3.03 -15.27
CA PHE A 161 -12.28 3.43 -14.19
C PHE A 161 -13.01 3.46 -12.83
N ALA A 162 -14.28 3.85 -12.78
CA ALA A 162 -15.07 3.76 -11.55
C ALA A 162 -15.13 2.31 -11.03
N THR A 163 -15.43 1.35 -11.92
CA THR A 163 -15.51 -0.07 -11.58
C THR A 163 -14.15 -0.61 -11.09
N ILE A 164 -13.05 -0.28 -11.76
CA ILE A 164 -11.71 -0.71 -11.31
C ILE A 164 -11.38 -0.11 -9.94
N GLY A 165 -11.72 1.17 -9.71
CA GLY A 165 -11.52 1.84 -8.44
C GLY A 165 -12.26 1.16 -7.29
N ILE A 166 -13.55 0.88 -7.48
CA ILE A 166 -14.40 0.20 -6.50
C ILE A 166 -13.89 -1.22 -6.23
N ALA A 167 -13.64 -2.00 -7.29
CA ALA A 167 -13.13 -3.36 -7.17
C ALA A 167 -11.79 -3.41 -6.40
N SER A 168 -10.91 -2.43 -6.64
CA SER A 168 -9.63 -2.32 -5.96
C SER A 168 -9.79 -2.08 -4.46
N LEU A 169 -10.73 -1.21 -4.04
CA LEU A 169 -11.02 -0.97 -2.62
C LEU A 169 -11.59 -2.21 -1.91
N LEU A 170 -12.45 -2.97 -2.60
CA LEU A 170 -13.00 -4.23 -2.06
C LEU A 170 -11.90 -5.27 -1.89
N LEU A 171 -11.05 -5.45 -2.90
CA LEU A 171 -9.90 -6.36 -2.84
C LEU A 171 -8.91 -5.95 -1.75
N GLN A 172 -8.72 -4.64 -1.54
CA GLN A 172 -7.83 -4.13 -0.49
C GLN A 172 -8.26 -4.63 0.90
N SER A 173 -9.57 -4.69 1.17
CA SER A 173 -10.11 -5.22 2.43
C SER A 173 -9.81 -6.72 2.60
N VAL A 174 -9.89 -7.51 1.53
CA VAL A 174 -9.54 -8.94 1.54
C VAL A 174 -8.06 -9.14 1.83
N VAL A 175 -7.21 -8.35 1.18
CA VAL A 175 -5.75 -8.40 1.36
C VAL A 175 -5.35 -7.95 2.76
N THR A 176 -6.05 -6.98 3.37
CA THR A 176 -5.85 -6.61 4.78
C THR A 176 -6.12 -7.77 5.71
N LYS A 177 -7.26 -8.46 5.58
CA LYS A 177 -7.58 -9.64 6.41
C LYS A 177 -6.49 -10.71 6.32
N LYS A 178 -5.98 -10.96 5.10
CA LYS A 178 -4.84 -11.85 4.89
C LYS A 178 -3.57 -11.33 5.58
N HIS A 179 -3.30 -10.02 5.53
CA HIS A 179 -2.15 -9.42 6.18
C HIS A 179 -2.21 -9.57 7.71
N VAL A 180 -3.38 -9.34 8.31
CA VAL A 180 -3.63 -9.53 9.75
C VAL A 180 -3.44 -11.00 10.13
N LYS A 181 -3.97 -11.94 9.34
CA LYS A 181 -3.77 -13.37 9.59
C LYS A 181 -2.28 -13.74 9.59
N LEU A 182 -1.53 -13.30 8.58
CA LEU A 182 -0.10 -13.59 8.47
C LEU A 182 0.72 -12.95 9.62
N SER A 183 0.35 -11.73 10.05
CA SER A 183 1.03 -11.10 11.18
C SER A 183 0.69 -11.79 12.51
N THR A 184 -0.54 -12.26 12.70
CA THR A 184 -0.92 -13.08 13.86
C THR A 184 -0.14 -14.39 13.89
N GLU A 185 -0.04 -15.14 12.79
CA GLU A 185 0.77 -16.37 12.72
C GLU A 185 2.27 -16.12 13.02
N GLN A 186 2.77 -14.92 12.68
CA GLN A 186 4.13 -14.51 13.02
C GLN A 186 4.27 -14.20 14.52
N LEU A 187 3.27 -13.57 15.12
CA LEU A 187 3.23 -13.25 16.54
C LEU A 187 3.00 -14.48 17.43
N GLU A 188 2.22 -15.46 16.97
CA GLU A 188 2.05 -16.75 17.65
C GLU A 188 3.39 -17.49 17.74
N TYR A 189 4.17 -17.51 16.66
CA TYR A 189 5.54 -18.04 16.70
C TYR A 189 6.41 -17.28 17.71
N MET A 190 6.30 -15.95 17.75
CA MET A 190 7.02 -15.15 18.74
C MET A 190 6.59 -15.46 20.18
N ARG A 191 5.31 -15.71 20.43
CA ARG A 191 4.81 -16.10 21.74
C ARG A 191 5.42 -17.44 22.19
N ASP A 192 5.39 -18.42 21.29
CA ASP A 192 5.75 -19.79 21.64
C ASP A 192 7.26 -19.98 21.78
N TYR A 193 8.06 -19.23 21.01
CA TYR A 193 9.52 -19.42 20.95
C TYR A 193 10.36 -18.23 21.38
N ARG A 194 9.77 -17.03 21.55
CA ARG A 194 10.52 -15.76 21.75
C ARG A 194 9.95 -14.88 22.88
N SER A 195 9.08 -15.43 23.72
CA SER A 195 8.37 -14.66 24.76
C SER A 195 9.32 -14.09 25.82
N ALA A 196 10.36 -14.84 26.21
CA ALA A 196 11.35 -14.38 27.18
C ALA A 196 12.14 -13.17 26.67
N GLU A 197 12.58 -13.20 25.41
CA GLU A 197 13.30 -12.10 24.77
C GLU A 197 12.43 -10.86 24.59
N ILE A 198 11.15 -11.05 24.25
CA ILE A 198 10.18 -9.95 24.13
C ILE A 198 10.00 -9.25 25.48
N LYS A 199 9.82 -10.01 26.57
CA LYS A 199 9.72 -9.45 27.92
C LYS A 199 10.97 -8.67 28.30
N ALA A 200 12.16 -9.22 28.05
CA ALA A 200 13.42 -8.56 28.33
C ALA A 200 13.60 -7.26 27.52
N ASP A 201 13.25 -7.26 26.24
CA ASP A 201 13.31 -6.07 25.38
C ASP A 201 12.29 -5.00 25.80
N PHE A 202 11.12 -5.41 26.29
CA PHE A 202 10.09 -4.50 26.83
C PHE A 202 10.55 -3.81 28.12
N GLU A 203 11.07 -4.57 29.08
CA GLU A 203 11.64 -4.04 30.33
C GLU A 203 12.76 -3.04 30.07
N LYS A 204 13.64 -3.35 29.10
CA LYS A 204 14.71 -2.44 28.69
C LYS A 204 14.17 -1.17 28.05
N ALA A 205 13.05 -1.22 27.34
CA ALA A 205 12.44 -0.06 26.68
C ALA A 205 11.64 0.84 27.63
N ARG A 206 11.33 0.35 28.84
CA ARG A 206 10.62 1.09 29.90
C ARG A 206 11.57 1.99 30.72
N ARG A 207 12.82 1.58 30.87
CA ARG A 207 13.90 2.37 31.50
C ARG A 207 14.33 3.51 30.58
#